data_AF-A0A5S3VZF0-F1
#
_entry.id   AF-A0A5S3VZF0-F1
#
_cell.length_a   1.000
_cell.length_b   1.000
_cell.length_c   1.000
_cell.angle_alpha   90.00
_cell.angle_beta   90.00
_cell.angle_gamma   90.00
#
_symmetry.space_group_name_H-M   'P 1'
#
loop_
_entity.id
_entity.type
_entity.pdbx_description
1 polymer ?
#
loop_
_entity_poly.entity_id
_entity_poly.type
_entity_poly.pdbx_seq_one_letter_code
_entity_poly.pdbx_strand_id
1 'polypeptide(L)'
;MSDAQAQQDQIDQGVMDTLRERDHSVLAKQVDSLACSHNDIIELLAHYLALSEQEDDELFDDWFDSLSKEQHTVLKVFEVYRGQYEHQN
;
A
#
# COMPACT_ATOMS: atom_id res chain seq x y z
N MET A 1 2.09 -19.11 -26.84
CA MET A 1 1.93 -18.16 -25.74
C MET A 1 1.99 -18.98 -24.47
N SER A 2 3.00 -18.76 -23.62
CA SER A 2 3.24 -19.59 -22.44
C SER A 2 2.21 -19.27 -21.36
N ASP A 3 1.72 -20.26 -20.61
CA ASP A 3 0.72 -20.08 -19.55
C ASP A 3 1.13 -19.02 -18.51
N ALA A 4 2.44 -18.82 -18.32
CA ALA A 4 3.00 -17.80 -17.43
C ALA A 4 2.68 -16.34 -17.87
N GLN A 5 2.59 -16.06 -19.18
CA GLN A 5 2.22 -14.71 -19.66
C GLN A 5 0.74 -14.42 -19.43
N ALA A 6 -0.12 -15.40 -19.69
CA ALA A 6 -1.56 -15.24 -19.46
C ALA A 6 -1.91 -15.07 -17.97
N GLN A 7 -1.09 -15.65 -17.09
CA GLN A 7 -1.24 -15.53 -15.64
C GLN A 7 -0.74 -14.19 -15.11
N GLN A 8 0.35 -13.67 -15.67
CA GLN A 8 0.84 -12.32 -15.38
C GLN A 8 -0.17 -11.25 -15.83
N ASP A 9 -0.69 -11.36 -17.05
CA ASP A 9 -1.67 -10.41 -17.60
C ASP A 9 -2.99 -10.39 -16.79
N GLN A 10 -3.40 -11.53 -16.20
CA GLN A 10 -4.57 -11.58 -15.31
C GLN A 10 -4.32 -10.92 -13.96
N ILE A 11 -3.12 -11.07 -13.40
CA ILE A 11 -2.73 -10.40 -12.15
C ILE A 11 -2.70 -8.89 -12.38
N ASP A 12 -2.09 -8.46 -13.48
CA ASP A 12 -2.01 -7.05 -13.86
C ASP A 12 -3.42 -6.46 -14.07
N GLN A 13 -4.33 -7.20 -14.71
CA GLN A 13 -5.71 -6.77 -14.89
C GLN A 13 -6.48 -6.65 -13.56
N GLY A 14 -6.32 -7.60 -12.63
CA GLY A 14 -6.96 -7.55 -11.31
C GLY A 14 -6.43 -6.42 -10.42
N VAL A 15 -5.15 -6.10 -10.52
CA VAL A 15 -4.54 -4.93 -9.87
C VAL A 15 -5.13 -3.64 -10.45
N MET A 16 -5.22 -3.54 -11.78
CA MET A 16 -5.80 -2.37 -12.44
C MET A 16 -7.29 -2.19 -12.14
N ASP A 17 -8.05 -3.28 -11.98
CA ASP A 17 -9.46 -3.22 -11.59
C ASP A 17 -9.62 -2.74 -10.14
N THR A 18 -8.74 -3.19 -9.23
CA THR A 18 -8.69 -2.71 -7.82
C THR A 18 -8.31 -1.22 -7.74
N LEU A 19 -7.40 -0.75 -8.59
CA LEU A 19 -7.02 0.67 -8.68
C LEU A 19 -8.13 1.55 -9.30
N ARG A 20 -8.97 0.96 -10.17
CA ARG A 20 -10.11 1.64 -10.82
C ARG A 20 -11.37 1.66 -9.96
N GLU A 21 -11.54 0.74 -9.03
CA GLU A 21 -12.65 0.76 -8.07
C GLU A 21 -12.57 2.03 -7.20
N ARG A 22 -13.67 2.78 -7.16
CA ARG A 22 -13.82 3.98 -6.33
C ARG A 22 -14.42 3.68 -4.95
N ASP A 23 -14.91 2.46 -4.76
CA ASP A 23 -15.49 2.02 -3.49
C ASP A 23 -14.44 1.30 -2.65
N HIS A 24 -13.69 2.09 -1.88
CA HIS A 24 -12.71 1.59 -0.92
C HIS A 24 -13.31 1.31 0.46
N SER A 25 -14.63 1.15 0.57
CA SER A 25 -15.30 0.95 1.86
C SER A 25 -14.78 -0.28 2.62
N VAL A 26 -14.29 -1.30 1.92
CA VAL A 26 -13.65 -2.47 2.53
C VAL A 26 -12.30 -2.10 3.14
N LEU A 27 -11.46 -1.34 2.44
CA LEU A 27 -10.15 -0.89 2.92
C LEU A 27 -10.31 0.09 4.08
N ALA A 28 -11.25 1.04 3.98
CA ALA A 28 -11.58 1.96 5.05
C ALA A 28 -11.99 1.22 6.32
N LYS A 29 -12.89 0.22 6.21
CA LYS A 29 -13.28 -0.63 7.35
C LYS A 29 -12.12 -1.39 7.97
N GLN A 30 -11.14 -1.84 7.17
CA GLN A 30 -9.95 -2.51 7.71
C GLN A 30 -9.14 -1.54 8.58
N VAL A 31 -8.90 -0.32 8.11
CA VAL A 31 -8.14 0.70 8.85
C VAL A 31 -8.91 1.21 10.06
N ASP A 32 -10.20 1.51 9.92
CA ASP A 32 -11.07 2.00 11.00
C ASP A 32 -11.19 1.00 12.17
N SER A 33 -10.92 -0.29 11.91
CA SER A 33 -10.94 -1.35 12.92
C SER A 33 -9.64 -1.49 13.70
N LEU A 34 -8.56 -0.81 13.29
CA LEU A 34 -7.25 -0.90 13.92
C LEU A 34 -7.21 -0.10 15.23
N ALA A 35 -6.60 -0.70 16.25
CA ALA A 35 -6.35 -0.03 17.53
C ALA A 35 -5.07 0.81 17.45
N CYS A 36 -5.14 1.96 16.79
CA CYS A 36 -4.03 2.92 16.71
C CYS A 36 -4.53 4.36 16.90
N SER A 37 -3.64 5.25 17.35
CA SER A 37 -3.93 6.68 17.39
C SER A 37 -3.68 7.30 16.02
N HIS A 38 -4.35 8.43 15.74
CA HIS A 38 -4.05 9.21 14.54
C HIS A 38 -2.58 9.64 14.48
N ASN A 39 -1.94 9.88 15.63
CA ASN A 39 -0.53 10.25 15.68
C ASN A 39 0.37 9.11 15.22
N ASP A 40 0.05 7.87 15.60
CA ASP A 40 0.80 6.67 15.15
C ASP A 40 0.75 6.53 13.62
N ILE A 41 -0.41 6.81 13.01
CA ILE A 41 -0.59 6.79 11.56
C ILE A 41 0.25 7.89 10.91
N ILE A 42 0.22 9.11 11.45
CA ILE A 42 0.99 10.25 10.90
C ILE A 42 2.49 9.95 10.94
N GLU A 43 3.00 9.45 12.07
CA GLU A 43 4.42 9.10 12.21
C GLU A 43 4.83 7.98 11.25
N LEU A 44 4.00 6.93 11.12
CA LEU A 44 4.23 5.82 10.20
C LEU A 44 4.34 6.30 8.74
N LEU A 45 3.40 7.14 8.29
CA LEU A 45 3.40 7.66 6.92
C LEU A 45 4.57 8.61 6.67
N ALA A 46 4.97 9.40 7.66
CA ALA A 46 6.12 10.29 7.55
C ALA A 46 7.43 9.52 7.39
N HIS A 47 7.65 8.47 8.20
CA HIS A 47 8.81 7.59 8.04
C HIS A 47 8.80 6.85 6.72
N TYR A 48 7.65 6.31 6.32
CA TYR A 48 7.50 5.64 5.04
C TYR A 48 7.97 6.51 3.87
N LEU A 49 7.45 7.74 3.77
CA LEU A 49 7.83 8.66 2.69
C LEU A 49 9.32 9.03 2.77
N ALA A 50 9.80 9.36 3.96
CA ALA A 50 11.20 9.74 4.16
C ALA A 50 12.20 8.64 3.81
N LEU A 51 11.84 7.36 4.02
CA LEU A 51 12.68 6.21 3.66
C LEU A 51 12.50 5.80 2.19
N SER A 52 11.28 5.85 1.65
CA SER A 52 11.00 5.46 0.25
C SER A 52 11.68 6.35 -0.80
N GLU A 53 12.09 7.56 -0.43
CA GLU A 53 12.81 8.50 -1.29
C GLU A 53 14.33 8.32 -1.25
N GLN A 54 14.85 7.46 -0.37
CA GLN A 54 16.29 7.21 -0.23
C GLN A 54 16.73 6.06 -1.16
N GLU A 55 18.01 6.07 -1.55
CA GLU A 55 18.63 4.99 -2.34
C GLU A 55 19.12 3.81 -1.48
N ASP A 56 18.82 3.82 -0.17
CA ASP A 56 19.24 2.80 0.79
C ASP A 56 18.13 1.77 1.00
N ASP A 57 18.06 0.82 0.07
CA ASP A 57 17.07 -0.26 0.06
C ASP A 57 17.18 -1.16 1.30
N GLU A 58 18.40 -1.40 1.81
CA GLU A 58 18.61 -2.22 3.03
C GLU A 58 17.98 -1.56 4.25
N LEU A 59 18.14 -0.24 4.40
CA LEU A 59 17.51 0.51 5.49
C LEU A 59 15.97 0.49 5.39
N PHE A 60 15.44 0.62 4.18
CA PHE A 60 14.00 0.54 3.95
C PHE A 60 13.46 -0.85 4.30
N ASP A 61 14.10 -1.90 3.80
CA ASP A 61 13.70 -3.29 4.00
C ASP A 61 13.74 -3.67 5.49
N ASP A 62 14.82 -3.34 6.20
CA ASP A 62 14.94 -3.60 7.63
C ASP A 62 13.84 -2.90 8.45
N TRP A 63 13.54 -1.64 8.10
CA TRP A 63 12.45 -0.90 8.75
C TRP A 63 11.10 -1.51 8.40
N PHE A 64 10.85 -1.83 7.14
CA PHE A 64 9.58 -2.37 6.67
C PHE A 64 9.29 -3.73 7.29
N ASP A 65 10.27 -4.63 7.35
CA ASP A 65 10.15 -5.96 7.96
C ASP A 65 9.94 -5.89 9.48
N SER A 66 10.31 -4.79 10.13
CA SER A 66 10.08 -4.57 11.56
C SER A 66 8.64 -4.18 11.91
N LEU A 67 7.82 -3.83 10.92
CA LEU A 67 6.48 -3.30 11.14
C LEU A 67 5.50 -4.38 11.62
N SER A 68 4.53 -3.96 12.42
CA SER A 68 3.42 -4.82 12.79
C SER A 68 2.51 -5.09 11.58
N LYS A 69 1.73 -6.18 11.66
CA LYS A 69 0.72 -6.49 10.64
C LYS A 69 -0.25 -5.30 10.40
N GLU A 70 -0.61 -4.59 11.46
CA GLU A 70 -1.55 -3.46 11.41
C GLU A 70 -0.91 -2.26 10.72
N GLN A 71 0.37 -1.97 11.01
CA GLN A 71 1.14 -0.93 10.31
C GLN A 71 1.30 -1.26 8.82
N HIS A 72 1.59 -2.51 8.46
CA HIS A 72 1.59 -2.93 7.05
C HIS A 72 0.21 -2.76 6.39
N THR A 73 -0.88 -3.01 7.10
CA THR A 73 -2.23 -2.77 6.57
C THR A 73 -2.44 -1.29 6.26
N VAL A 74 -2.05 -0.39 7.17
CA VAL A 74 -2.13 1.06 6.94
C VAL A 74 -1.32 1.47 5.70
N LEU A 75 -0.07 1.03 5.57
CA LEU A 75 0.78 1.37 4.42
C LEU A 75 0.23 0.83 3.09
N LYS A 76 -0.30 -0.40 3.08
CA LYS A 76 -0.93 -0.97 1.87
C LYS A 76 -2.15 -0.16 1.43
N VAL A 77 -3.01 0.21 2.38
CA VAL A 77 -4.18 1.04 2.08
C VAL A 77 -3.75 2.42 1.59
N PHE A 78 -2.74 3.03 2.23
CA PHE A 78 -2.16 4.30 1.80
C PHE A 78 -1.67 4.24 0.35
N GLU A 79 -0.90 3.23 -0.05
CA GLU A 79 -0.40 3.07 -1.43
C GLU A 79 -1.51 2.90 -2.46
N VAL A 80 -2.57 2.15 -2.13
CA VAL A 80 -3.75 2.03 -3.01
C VAL A 80 -4.40 3.40 -3.24
N TYR A 81 -4.62 4.17 -2.17
CA TYR A 81 -5.18 5.53 -2.30
C TYR A 81 -4.22 6.47 -3.04
N ARG A 82 -2.92 6.39 -2.76
CA ARG A 82 -1.89 7.24 -3.40
C ARG A 82 -1.85 6.99 -4.91
N GLY A 83 -1.72 5.74 -5.33
CA GLY A 83 -1.72 5.34 -6.74
C GLY A 83 -3.03 5.72 -7.44
N GLN A 84 -4.17 5.63 -6.75
CA GLN A 84 -5.43 6.09 -7.32
C GLN A 84 -5.42 7.60 -7.62
N TYR A 85 -4.91 8.44 -6.71
CA TYR A 85 -4.84 9.89 -6.93
C TYR A 85 -3.79 10.27 -7.98
N GLU A 86 -2.66 9.55 -8.03
CA GLU A 86 -1.64 9.73 -9.06
C GLU A 86 -2.16 9.40 -10.45
N HIS A 87 -2.98 8.35 -10.59
CA HIS A 87 -3.61 7.93 -11.86
C HIS A 87 -4.92 8.67 -12.21
N GLN A 88 -5.40 9.58 -11.35
CA GLN A 88 -6.56 10.44 -11.62
C GLN A 88 -6.18 11.77 -12.30
N ASN A 89 -4.89 12.07 -12.45
CA ASN A 89 -4.37 13.21 -13.22
C ASN A 89 -3.93 12.80 -14.63
#